data_AF-A0A1G5SZB4-F1
#
_entry.id   AF-A0A1G5SZB4-F1
#
_cell.length_a   1.000
_cell.length_b   1.000
_cell.length_c   1.000
_cell.angle_alpha   90.00
_cell.angle_beta   90.00
_cell.angle_gamma   90.00
#
_symmetry.space_group_name_H-M   'P 1'
#
loop_
_entity.id
_entity.type
_entity.pdbx_description
1 polymer ?
#
loop_
_entity_poly.entity_id
_entity_poly.type
_entity_poly.pdbx_seq_one_letter_code
_entity_poly.pdbx_strand_id
1 'polypeptide(L)'
;MRRLVLAAFAAAALAGPAFAANEAPKTVAPKFETVPQDAVLSYNLIGLTVTDAQNGTVGEIKDLVIEHEKLAGYIVSVGGFLGMGEHYVAVSPNSIAIGYDADAKKWKAVIGATKDQLKSAPEFKYDGKFKR
;
A
#
# COMPACT_ATOMS: atom_id res chain seq x y z
N MET A 1 -38.82 65.16 40.70
CA MET A 1 -37.80 65.68 39.78
C MET A 1 -36.85 64.56 39.38
N ARG A 2 -36.58 64.45 38.07
CA ARG A 2 -35.43 63.79 37.40
C ARG A 2 -35.30 62.25 37.37
N ARG A 3 -35.78 61.76 36.22
CA ARG A 3 -35.45 60.56 35.41
C ARG A 3 -33.96 60.14 35.41
N LEU A 4 -33.68 58.85 35.21
CA LEU A 4 -32.95 58.29 34.05
C LEU A 4 -32.86 56.75 34.09
N VAL A 5 -32.82 56.17 32.89
CA VAL A 5 -32.90 54.75 32.44
C VAL A 5 -31.49 54.20 32.18
N LEU A 6 -31.29 52.86 32.16
CA LEU A 6 -30.46 52.06 31.20
C LEU A 6 -30.36 50.58 31.70
N ALA A 7 -30.96 49.59 31.00
CA ALA A 7 -30.40 48.73 29.92
C ALA A 7 -29.41 47.65 30.43
N ALA A 8 -29.81 46.38 30.60
CA ALA A 8 -29.93 45.27 29.62
C ALA A 8 -28.59 44.65 29.18
N PHE A 9 -28.36 43.34 29.43
CA PHE A 9 -27.73 42.41 28.49
C PHE A 9 -27.91 40.95 28.97
N ALA A 10 -28.66 40.15 28.21
CA ALA A 10 -28.76 38.70 28.36
C ALA A 10 -27.74 38.04 27.43
N ALA A 11 -26.89 37.15 27.96
CA ALA A 11 -25.96 36.35 27.15
C ALA A 11 -26.55 34.94 26.95
N ALA A 12 -27.06 34.69 25.74
CA ALA A 12 -27.37 33.34 25.27
C ALA A 12 -26.10 32.72 24.67
N ALA A 13 -25.59 31.65 25.27
CA ALA A 13 -24.48 30.88 24.72
C ALA A 13 -25.01 29.88 23.67
N LEU A 14 -24.62 30.09 22.41
CA LEU A 14 -24.88 29.19 21.29
C LEU A 14 -23.93 27.97 21.35
N ALA A 15 -24.49 26.77 21.18
CA ALA A 15 -23.75 25.54 20.94
C ALA A 15 -23.05 25.58 19.58
N GLY A 16 -21.76 25.24 19.55
CA GLY A 16 -20.99 25.02 18.33
C GLY A 16 -20.69 23.53 18.11
N PRO A 17 -20.49 23.07 16.86
CA PRO A 17 -20.24 21.67 16.56
C PRO A 17 -18.86 21.24 17.08
N ALA A 18 -18.80 20.07 17.74
CA ALA A 18 -17.55 19.43 18.09
C ALA A 18 -16.92 18.85 16.82
N PHE A 19 -15.86 19.48 16.31
CA PHE A 19 -15.04 18.89 15.27
C PHE A 19 -14.34 17.66 15.83
N ALA A 20 -14.52 16.50 15.19
CA ALA A 20 -13.71 15.31 15.43
C ALA A 20 -12.25 15.66 15.09
N ALA A 21 -11.43 15.83 16.13
CA ALA A 21 -10.02 16.08 15.96
C ALA A 21 -9.37 14.84 15.33
N ASN A 22 -8.80 15.03 14.14
CA ASN A 22 -7.94 14.03 13.50
C ASN A 22 -6.74 13.81 14.43
N GLU A 23 -6.68 12.69 15.15
CA GLU A 23 -5.59 12.41 16.09
C GLU A 23 -4.26 12.39 15.33
N ALA A 24 -3.33 13.27 15.73
CA ALA A 24 -1.97 13.25 15.20
C ALA A 24 -1.29 11.91 15.56
N PRO A 25 -0.37 11.40 14.70
CA PRO A 25 0.34 10.16 14.99
C PRO A 25 1.07 10.26 16.33
N LYS A 26 0.82 9.31 17.23
CA LYS A 26 1.46 9.25 18.55
C LYS A 26 2.93 8.84 18.36
N THR A 27 3.85 9.60 18.95
CA THR A 27 5.29 9.29 18.90
C THR A 27 5.58 8.07 19.78
N VAL A 28 6.16 7.02 19.19
CA VAL A 28 6.58 5.79 19.87
C VAL A 28 8.10 5.81 20.02
N ALA A 29 8.64 5.38 21.17
CA ALA A 29 10.07 5.25 21.38
C ALA A 29 10.68 4.23 20.38
N PRO A 30 11.84 4.52 19.75
CA PRO A 30 12.38 3.66 18.72
C PRO A 30 12.90 2.35 19.29
N LYS A 31 12.63 1.25 18.58
CA LYS A 31 13.36 -0.01 18.70
C LYS A 31 14.15 -0.21 17.41
N PHE A 32 15.39 -0.66 17.54
CA PHE A 32 16.27 -0.91 16.41
C PHE A 32 16.39 -2.41 16.21
N GLU A 33 16.27 -2.85 14.96
CA GLU A 33 16.35 -4.26 14.57
C GLU A 33 17.56 -4.47 13.65
N THR A 34 18.15 -5.66 13.73
CA THR A 34 19.19 -6.10 12.79
C THR A 34 18.55 -6.81 11.61
N VAL A 35 19.03 -6.56 10.39
CA VAL A 35 18.52 -7.23 9.18
C VAL A 35 19.12 -8.65 9.09
N PRO A 36 18.28 -9.70 9.07
CA PRO A 36 18.74 -11.08 8.85
C PRO A 36 19.41 -11.26 7.48
N GLN A 37 20.33 -12.23 7.37
CA GLN A 37 21.06 -12.50 6.12
C GLN A 37 20.17 -13.06 4.99
N ASP A 38 19.08 -13.72 5.36
CA ASP A 38 18.08 -14.30 4.47
C ASP A 38 16.91 -13.32 4.16
N ALA A 39 16.96 -12.11 4.70
CA ALA A 39 15.93 -11.11 4.47
C ALA A 39 15.97 -10.54 3.05
N VAL A 40 14.78 -10.17 2.55
CA VAL A 40 14.60 -9.49 1.27
C VAL A 40 14.29 -8.02 1.49
N LEU A 41 15.05 -7.14 0.85
CA LEU A 41 14.76 -5.71 0.83
C LEU A 41 13.75 -5.36 -0.27
N SER A 42 12.88 -4.37 -0.01
CA SER A 42 11.84 -3.94 -0.94
C SER A 42 12.37 -3.54 -2.31
N TYR A 43 13.57 -2.94 -2.39
CA TYR A 43 14.18 -2.56 -3.66
C TYR A 43 14.49 -3.77 -4.57
N ASN A 44 14.68 -4.96 -3.98
CA ASN A 44 14.90 -6.20 -4.75
C ASN A 44 13.58 -6.80 -5.26
N LEU A 45 12.46 -6.41 -4.66
CA LEU A 45 11.12 -6.90 -5.00
C LEU A 45 10.44 -5.98 -6.01
N ILE A 46 10.46 -4.68 -5.77
CA ILE A 46 9.85 -3.71 -6.69
C ILE A 46 10.70 -3.69 -7.97
N GLY A 47 10.06 -3.94 -9.11
CA GLY A 47 10.74 -4.13 -10.38
C GLY A 47 11.05 -5.59 -10.71
N LEU A 48 10.82 -6.52 -9.78
CA LEU A 48 11.13 -7.93 -9.99
C LEU A 48 10.12 -8.57 -10.96
N THR A 49 10.64 -9.19 -12.01
CA THR A 49 9.86 -9.98 -12.96
C THR A 49 9.28 -11.21 -12.28
N VAL A 50 7.97 -11.42 -12.45
CA VAL A 50 7.26 -12.62 -11.99
C VAL A 50 7.10 -13.56 -13.18
N THR A 51 7.49 -14.81 -13.01
CA THR A 51 7.34 -15.87 -14.02
C THR A 51 6.37 -16.96 -13.57
N ASP A 52 5.80 -17.68 -14.53
CA ASP A 52 5.09 -18.93 -14.26
C ASP A 52 6.06 -20.12 -14.07
N ALA A 53 5.49 -21.31 -13.87
CA ALA A 53 6.25 -22.55 -13.70
C ALA A 53 7.01 -23.00 -14.97
N GLN A 54 6.67 -22.44 -16.14
CA GLN A 54 7.30 -22.70 -17.44
C GLN A 54 8.35 -21.65 -17.79
N ASN A 55 8.73 -20.76 -16.86
CA ASN A 55 9.60 -19.61 -17.05
C ASN A 55 9.04 -18.55 -18.02
N GLY A 56 7.74 -18.55 -18.27
CA GLY A 56 7.05 -17.50 -18.99
C GLY A 56 6.86 -16.26 -18.12
N THR A 57 7.20 -15.08 -18.61
CA THR A 57 6.94 -13.82 -17.89
C THR A 57 5.44 -13.53 -17.84
N VAL A 58 4.90 -13.45 -16.62
CA VAL A 58 3.50 -13.10 -16.40
C VAL A 58 3.32 -11.63 -16.03
N GLY A 59 4.30 -11.04 -15.36
CA GLY A 59 4.20 -9.67 -14.86
C GLY A 59 5.44 -9.17 -14.13
N GLU A 60 5.26 -8.09 -13.37
CA GLU A 60 6.31 -7.43 -12.59
C GLU A 60 5.70 -6.92 -11.28
N ILE A 61 6.42 -7.06 -10.17
CA ILE A 61 5.99 -6.50 -8.88
C ILE A 61 6.19 -4.98 -8.93
N LYS A 62 5.11 -4.22 -8.74
CA LYS A 62 5.12 -2.76 -8.74
C LYS A 62 5.04 -2.16 -7.35
N ASP A 63 4.45 -2.86 -6.39
CA ASP A 63 4.31 -2.34 -5.01
C ASP A 63 4.12 -3.46 -3.98
N LEU A 64 4.29 -3.09 -2.71
CA LEU A 64 4.04 -3.93 -1.55
C LEU A 64 2.87 -3.38 -0.75
N VAL A 65 1.90 -4.24 -0.42
CA VAL A 65 0.78 -3.89 0.46
C VAL A 65 1.15 -4.26 1.88
N ILE A 66 1.24 -3.27 2.76
CA ILE A 66 1.46 -3.48 4.20
C ILE A 66 0.16 -3.20 4.95
N GLU A 67 -0.27 -4.16 5.75
CA GLU A 67 -1.46 -4.09 6.58
C GLU A 67 -1.14 -4.62 7.98
N HIS A 68 -1.50 -3.88 9.03
CA HIS A 68 -1.24 -4.28 10.42
C HIS A 68 0.22 -4.72 10.67
N GLU A 69 1.17 -3.92 10.17
CA GLU A 69 2.63 -4.17 10.28
C GLU A 69 3.13 -5.42 9.53
N LYS A 70 2.29 -6.04 8.71
CA LYS A 70 2.61 -7.26 7.95
C LYS A 70 2.49 -7.02 6.46
N LEU A 71 3.29 -7.77 5.70
CA LEU A 71 3.10 -7.84 4.26
C LEU A 71 1.79 -8.58 3.96
N ALA A 72 0.83 -7.88 3.38
CA ALA A 72 -0.49 -8.37 3.02
C ALA A 72 -0.61 -8.75 1.53
N GLY A 73 0.27 -8.21 0.68
CA GLY A 73 0.26 -8.55 -0.74
C GLY A 73 1.34 -7.88 -1.58
N TYR A 74 1.47 -8.36 -2.80
CA TYR A 74 2.24 -7.77 -3.88
C TYR A 74 1.28 -7.20 -4.93
N ILE A 75 1.49 -5.96 -5.35
CA ILE A 75 0.80 -5.45 -6.53
C ILE A 75 1.62 -5.85 -7.75
N VAL A 76 1.06 -6.71 -8.60
CA VAL A 76 1.71 -7.23 -9.80
C VAL A 76 1.05 -6.59 -11.02
N SER A 77 1.84 -5.97 -11.90
CA SER A 77 1.38 -5.53 -13.21
C SER A 77 1.39 -6.70 -14.20
N VAL A 78 0.31 -6.89 -14.92
CA VAL A 78 0.10 -8.02 -15.82
C VAL A 78 -0.16 -7.49 -17.23
N GLY A 79 0.84 -7.60 -18.10
CA GLY A 79 0.79 -7.00 -19.44
C GLY A 79 0.95 -5.48 -19.43
N GLY A 80 0.73 -4.86 -20.59
CA GLY A 80 1.07 -3.46 -20.85
C GLY A 80 2.55 -3.27 -21.22
N PHE A 81 2.86 -2.16 -21.87
CA PHE A 81 4.23 -1.71 -22.15
C PHE A 81 4.30 -0.26 -21.67
N LEU A 82 5.16 0.03 -20.69
CA LEU A 82 5.40 1.37 -20.13
C LEU A 82 4.17 2.05 -19.50
N GLY A 83 3.38 1.35 -18.66
CA GLY A 83 2.24 1.97 -17.95
C GLY A 83 0.95 2.11 -18.76
N MET A 84 0.97 1.79 -20.06
CA MET A 84 -0.24 1.79 -20.88
C MET A 84 -0.82 0.38 -20.97
N GLY A 85 -2.10 0.24 -20.60
CA GLY A 85 -2.80 -1.05 -20.63
C GLY A 85 -2.28 -2.06 -19.61
N GLU A 86 -1.65 -1.59 -18.53
CA GLU A 86 -1.27 -2.43 -17.40
C GLU A 86 -2.53 -2.80 -16.61
N HIS A 87 -2.69 -4.10 -16.33
CA HIS A 87 -3.69 -4.59 -15.39
C HIS A 87 -2.97 -4.92 -14.08
N TYR A 88 -3.31 -4.21 -13.00
CA TYR A 88 -2.70 -4.47 -11.70
C TYR A 88 -3.52 -5.44 -10.89
N VAL A 89 -2.87 -6.39 -10.24
CA VAL A 89 -3.51 -7.42 -9.44
C VAL A 89 -2.83 -7.46 -8.08
N ALA A 90 -3.63 -7.45 -7.01
CA ALA A 90 -3.13 -7.73 -5.67
C ALA A 90 -2.99 -9.24 -5.48
N VAL A 91 -1.78 -9.71 -5.21
CA VAL A 91 -1.44 -11.12 -5.05
C VAL A 91 -1.00 -11.37 -3.61
N SER A 92 -1.51 -12.44 -2.99
CA SER A 92 -1.11 -12.83 -1.63
C SER A 92 0.39 -13.18 -1.58
N PRO A 93 1.11 -12.85 -0.50
CA PRO A 93 2.54 -13.17 -0.39
C PRO A 93 2.82 -14.68 -0.47
N ASN A 94 1.89 -15.51 0.00
CA ASN A 94 2.01 -16.96 -0.04
C ASN A 94 1.84 -17.55 -1.44
N SER A 95 1.38 -16.76 -2.41
CA SER A 95 1.19 -17.21 -3.79
C SER A 95 2.39 -16.92 -4.69
N ILE A 96 3.38 -16.15 -4.22
CA ILE A 96 4.60 -15.85 -4.97
C ILE A 96 5.80 -16.42 -4.21
N ALA A 97 6.49 -17.37 -4.84
CA ALA A 97 7.76 -17.88 -4.34
C ALA A 97 8.88 -16.91 -4.74
N ILE A 98 9.48 -16.24 -3.76
CA ILE A 98 10.65 -15.39 -3.96
C ILE A 98 11.90 -16.15 -3.50
N GLY A 99 12.91 -16.18 -4.36
CA GLY A 99 14.18 -16.81 -4.07
C GLY A 99 15.35 -16.05 -4.67
N TYR A 100 16.53 -16.26 -4.12
CA TYR A 100 17.78 -15.73 -4.65
C TYR A 100 18.55 -16.84 -5.36
N ASP A 101 18.88 -16.62 -6.62
CA ASP A 101 19.76 -17.47 -7.39
C ASP A 101 21.20 -17.01 -7.18
N ALA A 102 21.98 -17.81 -6.44
CA ALA A 102 23.36 -17.50 -6.09
C ALA A 102 24.31 -17.52 -7.28
N ASP A 103 24.05 -18.37 -8.28
CA ASP A 103 24.88 -18.50 -9.48
C ASP A 103 24.66 -17.31 -10.41
N ALA A 104 23.39 -16.95 -10.63
CA ALA A 104 23.01 -15.81 -11.46
C ALA A 104 23.12 -14.46 -10.74
N LYS A 105 23.32 -14.47 -9.41
CA LYS A 105 23.31 -13.31 -8.51
C LYS A 105 22.05 -12.43 -8.68
N LYS A 106 20.89 -13.08 -8.78
CA LYS A 106 19.61 -12.42 -9.10
C LYS A 106 18.47 -12.98 -8.26
N TRP A 107 17.56 -12.09 -7.87
CA TRP A 107 16.27 -12.48 -7.32
C TRP A 107 15.36 -13.06 -8.41
N LYS A 108 14.49 -13.99 -8.03
CA LYS A 108 13.48 -14.61 -8.87
C LYS A 108 12.15 -14.63 -8.12
N ALA A 109 11.06 -14.35 -8.83
CA ALA A 109 9.70 -14.50 -8.33
C ALA A 109 8.93 -15.45 -9.25
N VAL A 110 8.32 -16.48 -8.66
CA VAL A 110 7.56 -17.49 -9.41
C VAL A 110 6.15 -17.59 -8.84
N ILE A 111 5.15 -17.68 -9.72
CA ILE A 111 3.75 -17.86 -9.36
C ILE A 111 3.15 -19.08 -10.06
N GLY A 112 2.28 -19.80 -9.36
CA GLY A 112 1.52 -20.92 -9.92
C GLY A 112 0.28 -20.48 -10.72
N ALA A 113 0.35 -19.39 -11.47
CA ALA A 113 -0.76 -18.85 -12.25
C ALA A 113 -0.29 -18.37 -13.63
N THR A 114 -1.16 -18.49 -14.62
CA THR A 114 -0.88 -17.98 -15.97
C THR A 114 -1.19 -16.49 -16.08
N LYS A 115 -0.61 -15.84 -17.10
CA LYS A 115 -0.89 -14.44 -17.41
C LYS A 115 -2.38 -14.14 -17.59
N ASP A 116 -3.13 -15.05 -18.23
CA ASP A 116 -4.55 -14.85 -18.50
C ASP A 116 -5.42 -15.01 -17.24
N GLN A 117 -5.03 -15.91 -16.33
CA GLN A 117 -5.66 -16.03 -15.02
C GLN A 117 -5.48 -14.73 -14.22
N LEU A 118 -4.28 -14.15 -14.24
CA LEU A 118 -4.02 -12.87 -13.58
C LEU A 118 -4.77 -11.71 -14.26
N LYS A 119 -4.89 -11.69 -15.59
CA LYS A 119 -5.73 -10.69 -16.28
C LYS A 119 -7.22 -10.77 -15.95
N SER A 120 -7.69 -11.94 -15.54
CA SER A 120 -9.09 -12.17 -15.16
C SER A 120 -9.36 -11.94 -13.68
N ALA A 121 -8.30 -11.73 -12.87
CA ALA A 121 -8.41 -11.44 -11.46
C ALA A 121 -8.97 -10.03 -11.21
N PRO A 122 -9.46 -9.73 -9.99
CA PRO A 122 -9.90 -8.38 -9.65
C PRO A 122 -8.79 -7.34 -9.85
N GLU A 123 -9.11 -6.29 -10.60
CA GLU A 123 -8.20 -5.18 -10.85
C GLU A 123 -7.99 -4.34 -9.59
N PHE A 124 -6.73 -4.11 -9.25
CA PHE A 124 -6.33 -3.05 -8.32
C PHE A 124 -6.14 -1.73 -9.07
N LYS A 125 -6.68 -0.63 -8.52
CA LYS A 125 -6.54 0.71 -9.11
C LYS A 125 -5.73 1.60 -8.18
N TYR A 126 -4.75 2.30 -8.77
CA TYR A 126 -4.03 3.38 -8.06
C TYR A 126 -4.89 4.64 -8.02
N ASP A 127 -5.92 4.65 -7.18
CA ASP A 127 -6.83 5.76 -6.99
C ASP A 127 -6.96 6.17 -5.51
N GLY A 128 -7.64 7.29 -5.27
CA GLY A 128 -7.89 7.81 -3.93
C GLY A 128 -6.61 7.91 -3.07
N LYS A 129 -6.59 7.15 -1.96
CA LYS A 129 -5.45 7.11 -1.02
C LYS A 129 -4.23 6.35 -1.55
N PHE A 130 -4.36 5.64 -2.67
CA PHE A 130 -3.31 4.86 -3.31
C PHE A 130 -2.76 5.53 -4.57
N LYS A 131 -3.14 6.77 -4.85
CA LYS A 131 -2.68 7.48 -6.04
C LYS A 131 -1.16 7.69 -5.99
N ARG A 132 -0.49 7.37 -7.09
CA ARG A 132 0.94 7.63 -7.32
C ARG A 132 1.18 9.03 -7.91
#